data_AF-X1RC04-F1
#
_entry.id   AF-X1RC04-F1
#
_cell.length_a   1.000
_cell.length_b   1.000
_cell.length_c   1.000
_cell.angle_alpha   90.00
_cell.angle_beta   90.00
_cell.angle_gamma   90.00
#
_symmetry.space_group_name_H-M   'P 1'
#
loop_
_entity.id
_entity.type
_entity.pdbx_description
1 polymer ?
#
loop_
_entity_poly.entity_id
_entity_poly.type
_entity_poly.pdbx_seq_one_letter_code
_entity_poly.pdbx_strand_id
1 'polypeptide(L)'
;TWNIPTRVDVRRWWDMRSIDETELRSIYHRQGYHGKDLDNYVKWTKIYVDFPDLMARYSKGWIPIEEVKHQLVEVDKMPEDRFEELLQTKIKAVQEERIAETTALTRSLIIRGAKEEKLTRDETIELLMLKNYNLWEAEYIYDIEVGAASSPETPMEYRQLVESYRHAVGLDFKEVPPELLEADRKRSDLRIKLADARSRAAPEVPELEAALEIAEVTFQNMKAGYKNGWINLEDVKAQLVTVDGMKEERFEELLQTKIKAVQEERVASTTALTRSLIIKGAKAVPPKLTREETIELLMLKNYDKWEAEYIYDIEVTGAASPETPMEYRQLVESYRHAVGLDFKEVPPELLEADRKRSDLRIKLADARSRAAPEVPELEAALEIAEVTFQNMKAG
;
A
#
# COMPACT_ATOMS: atom_id res chain seq x y z
N THR A 1 44.72 -44.68 -12.38
CA THR A 1 43.29 -44.36 -12.45
C THR A 1 43.15 -42.98 -13.05
N TRP A 2 42.45 -42.84 -14.18
CA TRP A 2 42.19 -41.51 -14.74
C TRP A 2 41.28 -40.75 -13.79
N ASN A 3 41.65 -39.50 -13.44
CA ASN A 3 40.83 -38.65 -12.59
C ASN A 3 39.60 -38.23 -13.38
N ILE A 4 38.46 -38.89 -13.14
CA ILE A 4 37.19 -38.51 -13.76
C ILE A 4 36.69 -37.27 -13.01
N PRO A 5 36.41 -36.14 -13.70
CA PRO A 5 35.93 -34.91 -13.07
C PRO A 5 34.66 -35.15 -12.25
N THR A 6 34.44 -34.38 -11.18
CA THR A 6 33.20 -34.51 -10.40
C THR A 6 32.01 -33.93 -11.16
N ARG A 7 30.77 -34.30 -10.79
CA ARG A 7 29.56 -33.71 -11.39
C ARG A 7 29.51 -32.18 -11.23
N VAL A 8 30.12 -31.63 -10.18
CA VAL A 8 30.17 -30.18 -9.96
C VAL A 8 31.12 -29.52 -10.94
N ASP A 9 32.31 -30.11 -11.17
CA ASP A 9 33.28 -29.58 -12.13
C ASP A 9 32.70 -29.57 -13.54
N VAL A 10 32.06 -30.67 -13.95
CA VAL A 10 31.42 -30.80 -15.27
C VAL A 10 30.34 -29.74 -15.49
N ARG A 11 29.50 -29.45 -14.49
CA ARG A 11 28.49 -28.38 -14.58
C ARG A 11 29.14 -27.00 -14.75
N ARG A 12 30.21 -26.72 -14.00
CA ARG A 12 30.95 -25.45 -14.12
C ARG A 12 31.62 -25.30 -15.48
N TRP A 13 32.16 -26.38 -16.03
CA TRP A 13 32.73 -26.37 -17.38
C TRP A 13 31.66 -26.12 -18.43
N TRP A 14 30.47 -26.70 -18.27
CA TRP A 14 29.32 -26.42 -19.13
C TRP A 14 28.85 -24.95 -19.02
N ASP A 15 28.74 -24.43 -17.79
CA ASP A 15 28.35 -23.04 -17.49
C ASP A 15 29.32 -22.03 -18.10
N MET A 16 30.62 -22.27 -17.95
CA MET A 16 31.66 -21.45 -18.57
C MET A 16 31.86 -21.72 -20.07
N ARG A 17 31.04 -22.59 -20.67
CA ARG A 17 31.14 -23.01 -22.09
C ARG A 17 32.54 -23.49 -22.48
N SER A 18 33.27 -24.10 -21.54
CA SER A 18 34.62 -24.65 -21.77
C SER A 18 34.59 -26.08 -22.33
N ILE A 19 33.41 -26.70 -22.39
CA ILE A 19 33.13 -27.98 -23.04
C ILE A 19 31.86 -27.85 -23.87
N ASP A 20 31.76 -28.63 -24.95
CA ASP A 20 30.55 -28.75 -25.76
C ASP A 20 29.70 -29.96 -25.32
N GLU A 21 28.56 -30.19 -25.98
CA GLU A 21 27.65 -31.30 -25.62
C GLU A 21 28.31 -32.67 -25.87
N THR A 22 29.18 -32.76 -26.88
CA THR A 22 29.94 -33.96 -27.20
C THR A 22 30.85 -34.35 -26.05
N GLU A 23 31.64 -33.40 -25.52
CA GLU A 23 32.52 -33.67 -24.38
C GLU A 23 31.73 -33.83 -23.08
N LEU A 24 30.62 -33.11 -22.87
CA LEU A 24 29.72 -33.33 -21.75
C LEU A 24 29.22 -34.79 -21.70
N ARG A 25 28.76 -35.30 -22.85
CA ARG A 25 28.30 -36.70 -23.01
C ARG A 25 29.45 -37.68 -22.80
N SER A 26 30.64 -37.40 -23.34
CA SER A 26 31.86 -38.19 -23.13
C SER A 26 32.23 -38.30 -21.64
N ILE A 27 32.20 -37.20 -20.89
CA ILE A 27 32.49 -37.20 -19.46
C ILE A 27 31.46 -38.02 -18.68
N TYR A 28 30.16 -37.84 -18.94
CA TYR A 28 29.13 -38.64 -18.26
C TYR A 28 29.23 -40.13 -18.62
N HIS A 29 29.57 -40.46 -19.86
CA HIS A 29 29.82 -41.85 -20.23
C HIS A 29 31.02 -42.45 -19.48
N ARG A 30 32.12 -41.69 -19.32
CA ARG A 30 33.27 -42.11 -18.50
C ARG A 30 32.93 -42.22 -17.00
N GLN A 31 31.96 -41.45 -16.51
CA GLN A 31 31.41 -41.58 -15.16
C GLN A 31 30.51 -42.81 -14.97
N GLY A 32 30.26 -43.58 -16.03
CA GLY A 32 29.46 -44.82 -15.99
C GLY A 32 27.98 -44.63 -16.29
N TYR A 33 27.55 -43.46 -16.79
CA TYR A 33 26.18 -43.27 -17.27
C TYR A 33 26.06 -43.75 -18.72
N HIS A 34 25.03 -44.54 -19.02
CA HIS A 34 24.81 -45.10 -20.34
C HIS A 34 23.34 -44.98 -20.75
N GLY A 35 23.06 -45.09 -22.06
CA GLY A 35 21.72 -45.08 -22.61
C GLY A 35 20.86 -43.91 -22.12
N LYS A 36 19.66 -44.22 -21.63
CA LYS A 36 18.69 -43.22 -21.15
C LYS A 36 19.22 -42.39 -19.98
N ASP A 37 20.03 -42.97 -19.10
CA ASP A 37 20.59 -42.23 -17.96
C ASP A 37 21.61 -41.21 -18.44
N LEU A 38 22.44 -41.56 -19.43
CA LEU A 38 23.34 -40.61 -20.06
C LEU A 38 22.59 -39.43 -20.67
N ASP A 39 21.53 -39.70 -21.45
CA ASP A 39 20.71 -38.68 -22.08
C ASP A 39 20.02 -37.77 -21.04
N ASN A 40 19.50 -38.35 -19.96
CA ASN A 40 18.86 -37.61 -18.88
C ASN A 40 19.85 -36.70 -18.15
N TYR A 41 21.07 -37.16 -17.90
CA TYR A 41 22.09 -36.37 -17.21
C TYR A 41 22.61 -35.21 -18.07
N VAL A 42 22.79 -35.44 -19.38
CA VAL A 42 23.13 -34.37 -20.32
C VAL A 42 22.02 -33.31 -20.32
N LYS A 43 20.76 -33.73 -20.53
CA LYS A 43 19.60 -32.84 -20.53
C LYS A 43 19.47 -32.04 -19.22
N TRP A 44 19.59 -32.74 -18.08
CA TRP A 44 19.49 -32.12 -16.76
C TRP A 44 20.55 -31.05 -16.55
N THR A 45 21.80 -31.30 -16.97
CA THR A 45 22.89 -30.32 -16.81
C THR A 45 22.67 -29.07 -17.65
N LYS A 46 22.20 -29.23 -18.89
CA LYS A 46 21.88 -28.09 -19.78
C LYS A 46 20.82 -27.19 -19.13
N ILE A 47 19.67 -27.78 -18.81
CA ILE A 47 18.53 -27.07 -18.20
C ILE A 47 18.90 -26.43 -16.86
N TYR A 48 19.59 -27.18 -15.98
CA TYR A 48 19.90 -26.69 -14.63
C TYR A 48 20.81 -25.46 -14.66
N VAL A 49 21.72 -25.39 -15.63
CA VAL A 49 22.67 -24.29 -15.77
C VAL A 49 22.04 -23.11 -16.50
N ASP A 50 21.33 -23.37 -17.60
CA ASP A 50 20.81 -22.31 -18.47
C ASP A 50 19.55 -21.64 -17.87
N PHE A 51 18.71 -22.38 -17.14
CA PHE A 51 17.44 -21.85 -16.61
C PHE A 51 17.58 -20.62 -15.68
N PRO A 52 18.46 -20.60 -14.65
CA PRO A 52 18.58 -19.43 -13.78
C PRO A 52 19.01 -18.16 -14.51
N ASP A 53 19.93 -18.27 -15.48
CA ASP A 53 20.40 -17.13 -16.27
C ASP A 53 19.31 -16.62 -17.22
N LEU A 54 18.66 -17.51 -17.96
CA LEU A 54 17.55 -17.15 -18.85
C LEU A 54 16.42 -16.45 -18.09
N MET A 55 16.03 -16.96 -16.92
CA MET A 55 15.02 -16.33 -16.08
C MET A 55 15.47 -14.97 -15.53
N ALA A 56 16.75 -14.81 -15.20
CA ALA A 56 17.30 -13.52 -14.78
C ALA A 56 17.29 -12.50 -15.92
N ARG A 57 17.56 -12.92 -17.16
CA ARG A 57 17.48 -12.05 -18.36
C ARG A 57 16.03 -11.68 -18.70
N TYR A 58 15.13 -12.66 -18.66
CA TYR A 58 13.70 -12.46 -18.88
C TYR A 58 13.09 -11.50 -17.85
N SER A 59 13.34 -11.73 -16.55
CA SER A 59 12.82 -10.85 -15.48
C SER A 59 13.35 -9.41 -15.54
N LYS A 60 14.49 -9.18 -16.21
CA LYS A 60 15.03 -7.85 -16.50
C LYS A 60 14.57 -7.27 -17.84
N GLY A 61 13.76 -8.01 -18.61
CA GLY A 61 13.27 -7.61 -19.93
C GLY A 61 14.34 -7.61 -21.02
N TRP A 62 15.45 -8.34 -20.83
CA TRP A 62 16.53 -8.38 -21.83
C TRP A 62 16.26 -9.36 -22.97
N ILE A 63 15.43 -10.37 -22.71
CA ILE A 63 14.98 -11.36 -23.69
C ILE A 63 13.48 -11.58 -23.53
N PRO A 64 12.71 -11.81 -24.62
CA PRO A 64 11.31 -12.20 -24.54
C PRO A 64 11.16 -13.64 -24.02
N ILE A 65 9.96 -14.00 -23.54
CA ILE A 65 9.68 -15.35 -23.05
C ILE A 65 9.85 -16.41 -24.15
N GLU A 66 9.60 -16.03 -25.41
CA GLU A 66 9.79 -16.90 -26.59
C GLU A 66 11.24 -17.33 -26.77
N GLU A 67 12.21 -16.46 -26.43
CA GLU A 67 13.63 -16.81 -26.47
C GLU A 67 13.99 -17.79 -25.35
N VAL A 68 13.38 -17.65 -24.17
CA VAL A 68 13.51 -18.62 -23.07
C VAL A 68 12.93 -19.97 -23.48
N LYS A 69 11.74 -19.98 -24.09
CA LYS A 69 11.08 -21.19 -24.59
C LYS A 69 11.92 -21.88 -25.66
N HIS A 70 12.42 -21.13 -26.64
CA HIS A 70 13.28 -21.64 -27.70
C HIS A 70 14.54 -22.32 -27.11
N GLN A 71 15.25 -21.64 -26.21
CA GLN A 71 16.46 -22.21 -25.60
C GLN A 71 16.15 -23.47 -24.77
N LEU A 72 15.14 -23.46 -23.90
CA LEU A 72 14.87 -24.59 -23.02
C LEU A 72 14.24 -25.78 -23.75
N VAL A 73 13.25 -25.54 -24.61
CA VAL A 73 12.48 -26.59 -25.28
C VAL A 73 13.19 -27.08 -26.54
N GLU A 74 13.61 -26.16 -27.42
CA GLU A 74 14.18 -26.54 -28.70
C GLU A 74 15.67 -26.89 -28.61
N VAL A 75 16.46 -26.13 -27.85
CA VAL A 75 17.92 -26.36 -27.74
C VAL A 75 18.25 -27.36 -26.64
N ASP A 76 17.73 -27.16 -25.43
CA ASP A 76 18.03 -28.01 -24.28
C ASP A 76 17.15 -29.27 -24.18
N LYS A 77 16.16 -29.39 -25.07
CA LYS A 77 15.26 -30.55 -25.18
C LYS A 77 14.45 -30.79 -23.90
N MET A 78 14.12 -29.72 -23.17
CA MET A 78 13.10 -29.77 -22.12
C MET A 78 11.74 -30.14 -22.73
N PRO A 79 10.98 -31.05 -22.12
CA PRO A 79 9.58 -31.27 -22.50
C PRO A 79 8.77 -29.96 -22.40
N GLU A 80 7.97 -29.66 -23.42
CA GLU A 80 7.22 -28.39 -23.49
C GLU A 80 6.20 -28.26 -22.36
N ASP A 81 5.50 -29.34 -22.01
CA ASP A 81 4.62 -29.43 -20.85
C ASP A 81 5.32 -29.05 -19.54
N ARG A 82 6.58 -29.47 -19.38
CA ARG A 82 7.39 -29.11 -18.21
C ARG A 82 7.79 -27.63 -18.21
N PHE A 83 8.03 -27.05 -19.39
CA PHE A 83 8.29 -25.62 -19.51
C PHE A 83 7.07 -24.81 -19.05
N GLU A 84 5.86 -25.17 -19.50
CA GLU A 84 4.61 -24.52 -19.10
C GLU A 84 4.35 -24.64 -17.58
N GLU A 85 4.64 -25.80 -16.98
CA GLU A 85 4.54 -25.99 -15.52
C GLU A 85 5.55 -25.10 -14.76
N LEU A 86 6.79 -24.99 -15.26
CA LEU A 86 7.81 -24.11 -14.67
C LEU A 86 7.41 -22.64 -14.80
N LEU A 87 6.81 -22.26 -15.93
CA LEU A 87 6.23 -20.94 -16.15
C LEU A 87 5.22 -20.63 -15.05
N GLN A 88 4.20 -21.47 -14.89
CA GLN A 88 3.13 -21.27 -13.90
C GLN A 88 3.64 -21.22 -12.45
N THR A 89 4.64 -22.04 -12.11
CA THR A 89 5.11 -22.18 -10.72
C THR A 89 6.20 -21.18 -10.34
N LYS A 90 7.02 -20.72 -11.28
CA LYS A 90 8.15 -19.80 -11.03
C LYS A 90 7.86 -18.38 -11.47
N ILE A 91 7.08 -18.24 -12.54
CA ILE A 91 6.52 -16.96 -12.95
C ILE A 91 5.17 -16.91 -12.25
N LYS A 92 5.14 -16.34 -11.04
CA LYS A 92 3.88 -15.75 -10.52
C LYS A 92 3.26 -15.00 -11.69
N ALA A 93 1.93 -15.05 -11.86
CA ALA A 93 1.20 -14.27 -12.87
C ALA A 93 1.59 -12.78 -12.78
N VAL A 94 2.74 -12.46 -13.35
CA VAL A 94 3.34 -11.16 -13.48
C VAL A 94 2.74 -10.75 -14.79
N GLN A 95 1.67 -9.96 -14.68
CA GLN A 95 1.03 -9.21 -15.75
C GLN A 95 1.98 -9.06 -16.92
N GLU A 96 1.80 -9.92 -17.92
CA GLU A 96 2.56 -9.90 -19.15
C GLU A 96 2.31 -8.56 -19.84
N GLU A 97 3.35 -8.05 -20.50
CA GLU A 97 3.44 -6.73 -21.15
C GLU A 97 3.68 -5.53 -20.23
N ARG A 98 4.86 -5.50 -19.61
CA ARG A 98 5.58 -4.24 -19.39
C ARG A 98 6.31 -3.86 -20.68
N ILE A 99 5.58 -3.33 -21.66
CA ILE A 99 6.19 -2.79 -22.89
C ILE A 99 7.04 -1.59 -22.48
N ALA A 100 8.35 -1.73 -22.67
CA ALA A 100 9.37 -0.77 -22.27
C ALA A 100 9.31 0.57 -23.02
N GLU A 101 8.43 0.73 -24.01
CA GLU A 101 8.40 1.93 -24.85
C GLU A 101 7.40 3.01 -24.40
N THR A 102 6.42 2.73 -23.54
CA THR A 102 5.58 3.80 -22.94
C THR A 102 6.24 4.48 -21.73
N THR A 103 7.50 4.13 -21.40
CA THR A 103 8.20 4.49 -20.15
C THR A 103 8.63 5.95 -20.00
N ALA A 104 8.54 6.80 -21.03
CA ALA A 104 9.03 8.18 -20.91
C ALA A 104 8.37 8.99 -19.78
N LEU A 105 7.05 8.83 -19.60
CA LEU A 105 6.33 9.49 -18.50
C LEU A 105 6.23 8.53 -17.32
N THR A 106 6.95 8.78 -16.23
CA THR A 106 6.72 8.05 -14.97
C THR A 106 5.33 8.38 -14.40
N ARG A 107 4.78 7.54 -13.51
CA ARG A 107 3.54 7.87 -12.75
C ARG A 107 3.64 9.28 -12.16
N SER A 108 4.78 9.62 -11.56
CA SER A 108 5.02 10.94 -10.98
C SER A 108 4.97 12.09 -12.00
N LEU A 109 5.42 11.88 -13.24
CA LEU A 109 5.32 12.88 -14.32
C LEU A 109 3.90 13.02 -14.85
N ILE A 110 3.17 11.90 -14.99
CA ILE A 110 1.75 11.90 -15.38
C ILE A 110 0.92 12.70 -14.36
N ILE A 111 1.07 12.38 -13.07
CA ILE A 111 0.39 13.08 -11.98
C ILE A 111 0.79 14.56 -11.91
N ARG A 112 2.07 14.89 -12.15
CA ARG A 112 2.50 16.29 -12.19
C ARG A 112 1.87 17.05 -13.35
N GLY A 113 1.81 16.45 -14.54
CA GLY A 113 1.13 17.03 -15.70
C GLY A 113 -0.35 17.32 -15.43
N ALA A 114 -1.04 16.39 -14.75
CA ALA A 114 -2.43 16.57 -14.35
C ALA A 114 -2.61 17.69 -13.30
N LYS A 115 -1.73 17.77 -12.29
CA LYS A 115 -1.73 18.85 -11.29
C LYS A 115 -1.45 20.24 -11.88
N GLU A 116 -0.65 20.29 -12.95
CA GLU A 116 -0.34 21.51 -13.69
C GLU A 116 -1.40 21.83 -14.75
N GLU A 117 -2.53 21.12 -14.77
CA GLU A 117 -3.63 21.26 -15.76
C GLU A 117 -3.18 21.08 -17.22
N LYS A 118 -2.05 20.40 -17.44
CA LYS A 118 -1.51 20.06 -18.78
C LYS A 118 -2.10 18.78 -19.34
N LEU A 119 -2.79 18.01 -18.51
CA LEU A 119 -3.52 16.80 -18.87
C LEU A 119 -4.92 16.90 -18.28
N THR A 120 -5.93 16.57 -19.07
CA THR A 120 -7.30 16.39 -18.60
C THR A 120 -7.41 15.15 -17.71
N ARG A 121 -8.53 15.01 -16.98
CA ARG A 121 -8.81 13.81 -16.17
C ARG A 121 -8.71 12.53 -17.01
N ASP A 122 -9.39 12.52 -18.16
CA ASP A 122 -9.47 11.35 -19.02
C ASP A 122 -8.11 10.99 -19.63
N GLU A 123 -7.35 11.98 -20.13
CA GLU A 123 -5.97 11.77 -20.60
C GLU A 123 -5.05 11.24 -19.49
N THR A 124 -5.23 11.69 -18.25
CA THR A 124 -4.44 11.23 -17.12
C THR A 124 -4.76 9.77 -16.79
N ILE A 125 -6.06 9.42 -16.77
CA ILE A 125 -6.51 8.04 -16.55
C ILE A 125 -6.00 7.13 -17.66
N GLU A 126 -6.12 7.52 -18.93
CA GLU A 126 -5.58 6.76 -20.06
C GLU A 126 -4.07 6.55 -19.94
N LEU A 127 -3.31 7.60 -19.61
CA LEU A 127 -1.85 7.50 -19.40
C LEU A 127 -1.48 6.60 -18.22
N LEU A 128 -2.29 6.59 -17.16
CA LEU A 128 -2.11 5.66 -16.04
C LEU A 128 -2.48 4.23 -16.45
N MET A 129 -3.52 4.02 -17.25
CA MET A 129 -3.85 2.70 -17.78
C MET A 129 -2.74 2.15 -18.68
N LEU A 130 -2.09 3.00 -19.47
CA LEU A 130 -0.86 2.67 -20.21
C LEU A 130 0.34 2.32 -19.31
N LYS A 131 0.23 2.53 -17.98
CA LYS A 131 1.17 2.07 -16.93
C LYS A 131 0.72 0.81 -16.21
N ASN A 132 -0.22 0.07 -16.78
CA ASN A 132 -0.76 -1.18 -16.25
C ASN A 132 -1.53 -0.99 -14.94
N TYR A 133 -2.05 0.22 -14.69
CA TYR A 133 -3.14 0.39 -13.74
C TYR A 133 -4.43 -0.01 -14.44
N ASN A 134 -5.30 -0.77 -13.79
CA ASN A 134 -6.64 -0.94 -14.32
C ASN A 134 -7.40 0.40 -14.25
N LEU A 135 -8.53 0.51 -14.96
CA LEU A 135 -9.32 1.76 -15.02
C LEU A 135 -9.59 2.34 -13.63
N TRP A 136 -10.00 1.50 -12.70
CA TRP A 136 -10.36 1.92 -11.34
C TRP A 136 -9.17 2.27 -10.47
N GLU A 137 -8.05 1.57 -10.60
CA GLU A 137 -6.79 1.94 -9.98
C GLU A 137 -6.29 3.29 -10.50
N ALA A 138 -6.41 3.53 -11.81
CA ALA A 138 -6.03 4.80 -12.44
C ALA A 138 -6.92 5.95 -11.94
N GLU A 139 -8.23 5.75 -11.89
CA GLU A 139 -9.18 6.71 -11.31
C GLU A 139 -8.88 6.99 -9.83
N TYR A 140 -8.66 5.95 -9.03
CA TYR A 140 -8.32 6.10 -7.62
C TYR A 140 -7.00 6.85 -7.41
N ILE A 141 -5.97 6.53 -8.20
CA ILE A 141 -4.69 7.24 -8.18
C ILE A 141 -4.89 8.70 -8.56
N TYR A 142 -5.70 9.00 -9.57
CA TYR A 142 -6.03 10.37 -9.96
C TYR A 142 -6.74 11.09 -8.82
N ASP A 143 -7.80 10.50 -8.26
CA ASP A 143 -8.61 11.10 -7.22
C ASP A 143 -7.81 11.39 -5.95
N ILE A 144 -6.85 10.53 -5.58
CA ILE A 144 -5.96 10.79 -4.43
C ILE A 144 -4.87 11.79 -4.75
N GLU A 145 -4.17 11.59 -5.85
CA GLU A 145 -2.94 12.33 -6.06
C GLU A 145 -3.24 13.70 -6.65
N VAL A 146 -4.19 13.79 -7.60
CA VAL A 146 -4.57 15.00 -8.31
C VAL A 146 -5.80 15.64 -7.67
N GLY A 147 -6.90 14.89 -7.50
CA GLY A 147 -8.14 15.38 -6.91
C GLY A 147 -8.01 15.76 -5.44
N ALA A 148 -7.31 14.96 -4.63
CA ALA A 148 -7.12 15.23 -3.20
C ALA A 148 -6.00 16.24 -2.90
N ALA A 149 -5.49 16.96 -3.91
CA ALA A 149 -4.80 18.23 -3.67
C ALA A 149 -5.71 19.21 -2.90
N SER A 150 -7.03 19.08 -3.04
CA SER A 150 -8.03 19.59 -2.11
C SER A 150 -8.45 18.45 -1.18
N SER A 151 -8.14 18.56 0.12
CA SER A 151 -8.66 17.61 1.12
C SER A 151 -10.17 17.50 0.96
N PRO A 152 -10.78 16.30 1.03
CA PRO A 152 -12.22 16.15 0.84
C PRO A 152 -12.95 17.15 1.74
N GLU A 153 -13.70 18.06 1.13
CA GLU A 153 -14.34 19.20 1.80
C GLU A 153 -15.60 18.74 2.53
N THR A 154 -16.16 17.63 2.08
CA THR A 154 -17.40 17.07 2.60
C THR A 154 -17.26 15.61 3.06
N PRO A 155 -18.08 15.17 4.05
CA PRO A 155 -18.10 13.77 4.47
C PRO A 155 -18.44 12.79 3.34
N MET A 156 -19.25 13.18 2.35
CA MET A 156 -19.57 12.30 1.22
C MET A 156 -18.41 12.14 0.24
N GLU A 157 -17.60 13.16 -0.01
CA GLU A 157 -16.38 13.01 -0.81
C GLU A 157 -15.37 12.09 -0.12
N TYR A 158 -15.23 12.21 1.21
CA TYR A 158 -14.41 11.28 1.97
C TYR A 158 -14.93 9.84 1.82
N ARG A 159 -16.26 9.66 1.85
CA ARG A 159 -16.87 8.36 1.61
C ARG A 159 -16.62 7.85 0.20
N GLN A 160 -16.75 8.69 -0.83
CA GLN A 160 -16.44 8.33 -2.22
C GLN A 160 -15.00 7.83 -2.35
N LEU A 161 -14.05 8.50 -1.71
CA LEU A 161 -12.64 8.09 -1.68
C LEU A 161 -12.45 6.71 -1.01
N VAL A 162 -13.21 6.43 0.05
CA VAL A 162 -13.18 5.13 0.72
C VAL A 162 -13.80 4.04 -0.17
N GLU A 163 -14.93 4.33 -0.82
CA GLU A 163 -15.61 3.36 -1.70
C GLU A 163 -14.79 3.10 -2.98
N SER A 164 -14.14 4.11 -3.56
CA SER A 164 -13.23 3.93 -4.71
C SER A 164 -11.99 3.12 -4.34
N TYR A 165 -11.42 3.33 -3.15
CA TYR A 165 -10.37 2.47 -2.62
C TYR A 165 -10.84 1.02 -2.50
N ARG A 166 -12.00 0.80 -1.87
CA ARG A 166 -12.59 -0.54 -1.69
C ARG A 166 -12.74 -1.22 -3.03
N HIS A 167 -13.23 -0.50 -4.04
CA HIS A 167 -13.35 -1.03 -5.38
C HIS A 167 -12.00 -1.41 -5.99
N ALA A 168 -11.01 -0.51 -5.93
CA ALA A 168 -9.67 -0.75 -6.47
C ALA A 168 -8.97 -1.98 -5.87
N VAL A 169 -9.26 -2.33 -4.61
CA VAL A 169 -8.71 -3.52 -3.95
C VAL A 169 -9.63 -4.75 -4.02
N GLY A 170 -10.70 -4.70 -4.81
CA GLY A 170 -11.63 -5.82 -5.00
C GLY A 170 -12.49 -6.16 -3.77
N LEU A 171 -12.75 -5.18 -2.90
CA LEU A 171 -13.71 -5.29 -1.80
C LEU A 171 -15.10 -4.86 -2.26
N ASP A 172 -16.14 -5.39 -1.61
CA ASP A 172 -17.51 -4.90 -1.79
C ASP A 172 -17.55 -3.39 -1.56
N PHE A 173 -18.08 -2.65 -2.52
CA PHE A 173 -18.19 -1.20 -2.48
C PHE A 173 -19.60 -0.76 -2.86
N LYS A 174 -19.94 0.47 -2.51
CA LYS A 174 -21.19 1.12 -2.89
C LYS A 174 -20.87 2.41 -3.62
N GLU A 175 -21.08 2.42 -4.93
CA GLU A 175 -20.91 3.61 -5.75
C GLU A 175 -21.74 4.77 -5.19
N VAL A 176 -21.07 5.89 -4.89
CA VAL A 176 -21.71 7.10 -4.38
C VAL A 176 -22.24 7.88 -5.58
N PRO A 177 -23.56 8.13 -5.66
CA PRO A 177 -24.12 8.86 -6.78
C PRO A 177 -23.52 10.29 -6.89
N PRO A 178 -23.16 10.77 -8.11
CA PRO A 178 -22.67 12.13 -8.32
C PRO A 178 -23.61 13.21 -7.75
N GLU A 179 -24.92 12.99 -7.85
CA GLU A 179 -25.95 13.91 -7.37
C GLU A 179 -25.90 14.06 -5.84
N LEU A 180 -25.57 12.98 -5.13
CA LEU A 180 -25.42 13.00 -3.68
C LEU A 180 -24.17 13.79 -3.24
N LEU A 181 -23.11 13.74 -4.03
CA LEU A 181 -21.88 14.52 -3.79
C LEU A 181 -22.12 16.02 -4.03
N GLU A 182 -22.77 16.37 -5.14
CA GLU A 182 -23.15 17.75 -5.43
C GLU A 182 -24.09 18.34 -4.36
N ALA A 183 -25.05 17.55 -3.89
CA ALA A 183 -25.93 17.96 -2.79
C ALA A 183 -25.16 18.21 -1.48
N ASP A 184 -24.16 17.38 -1.15
CA ASP A 184 -23.34 17.57 0.05
C ASP A 184 -22.46 18.83 -0.06
N ARG A 185 -21.84 19.06 -1.24
CA ARG A 185 -21.06 20.26 -1.54
C ARG A 185 -21.90 21.52 -1.39
N LYS A 186 -23.06 21.57 -2.04
CA LYS A 186 -24.00 22.70 -1.97
C LYS A 186 -24.40 23.00 -0.52
N ARG A 187 -24.67 21.97 0.28
CA ARG A 187 -24.98 22.11 1.71
C ARG A 187 -23.79 22.67 2.50
N SER A 188 -22.58 22.17 2.25
CA SER A 188 -21.35 22.65 2.91
C SER A 188 -21.08 24.13 2.59
N ASP A 189 -21.17 24.49 1.31
CA ASP A 189 -21.00 25.87 0.84
C ASP A 189 -21.99 26.82 1.49
N LEU A 190 -23.26 26.43 1.59
CA LEU A 190 -24.29 27.22 2.26
C LEU A 190 -24.00 27.41 3.74
N ARG A 191 -23.46 26.39 4.44
CA ARG A 191 -23.04 26.52 5.85
C ARG A 191 -21.90 27.52 6.01
N ILE A 192 -20.90 27.47 5.12
CA ILE A 192 -19.77 28.40 5.13
C ILE A 192 -20.27 29.83 4.87
N LYS A 193 -21.09 30.03 3.83
CA LYS A 193 -21.70 31.34 3.50
C LYS A 193 -22.55 31.87 4.64
N LEU A 194 -23.37 31.03 5.27
CA LEU A 194 -24.20 31.42 6.40
C LEU A 194 -23.36 31.82 7.62
N ALA A 195 -22.29 31.09 7.92
CA ALA A 195 -21.37 31.44 9.01
C ALA A 195 -20.68 32.80 8.78
N ASP A 196 -20.24 33.07 7.54
CA ASP A 196 -19.62 34.33 7.14
C ASP A 196 -20.62 35.51 7.08
N ALA A 197 -21.86 35.26 6.65
CA ALA A 197 -22.93 36.26 6.69
C ALA A 197 -23.32 36.62 8.13
N ARG A 198 -23.39 35.63 9.03
CA ARG A 198 -23.66 35.83 10.46
C ARG A 198 -22.53 36.61 11.16
N SER A 199 -21.27 36.33 10.84
CA SER A 199 -20.13 37.05 11.43
C SER A 199 -20.11 38.54 11.06
N ARG A 200 -20.65 38.88 9.88
CA ARG A 200 -20.76 40.26 9.37
C ARG A 200 -22.13 40.90 9.57
N ALA A 201 -23.08 40.22 10.22
CA ALA A 201 -24.47 40.65 10.39
C ALA A 201 -25.15 41.08 9.07
N ALA A 202 -24.90 40.33 7.99
CA ALA A 202 -25.42 40.64 6.67
C ALA A 202 -26.95 40.46 6.59
N PRO A 203 -27.67 41.27 5.78
CA PRO A 203 -29.13 41.18 5.64
C PRO A 203 -29.62 39.90 4.94
N GLU A 204 -28.74 39.19 4.25
CA GLU A 204 -29.01 37.93 3.52
C GLU A 204 -29.09 36.67 4.40
N VAL A 205 -28.87 36.80 5.72
CA VAL A 205 -28.92 35.66 6.65
C VAL A 205 -30.24 34.86 6.56
N PRO A 206 -31.45 35.46 6.54
CA PRO A 206 -32.69 34.70 6.45
C PRO A 206 -32.84 33.90 5.15
N GLU A 207 -32.32 34.43 4.03
CA GLU A 207 -32.36 33.76 2.73
C GLU A 207 -31.41 32.54 2.72
N LEU A 208 -30.19 32.70 3.25
CA LEU A 208 -29.22 31.61 3.37
C LEU A 208 -29.70 30.51 4.33
N GLU A 209 -30.42 30.86 5.40
CA GLU A 209 -31.03 29.89 6.33
C GLU A 209 -32.09 29.04 5.62
N ALA A 210 -33.01 29.67 4.89
CA ALA A 210 -34.04 28.96 4.12
C ALA A 210 -33.42 28.06 3.03
N ALA A 211 -32.40 28.55 2.32
CA ALA A 211 -31.69 27.77 1.31
C ALA A 211 -30.95 26.56 1.92
N LEU A 212 -30.33 26.73 3.09
CA LEU A 212 -29.65 25.65 3.80
C LEU A 212 -30.66 24.59 4.27
N GLU A 213 -31.82 24.98 4.78
CA GLU A 213 -32.87 24.05 5.21
C GLU A 213 -33.34 23.16 4.04
N ILE A 214 -33.60 23.75 2.87
CA ILE A 214 -33.98 23.00 1.66
C ILE A 214 -32.86 22.03 1.24
N ALA A 215 -31.60 22.49 1.26
CA ALA A 215 -30.46 21.65 0.91
C ALA A 215 -30.25 20.49 1.90
N GLU A 216 -30.47 20.73 3.20
CA GLU A 216 -30.37 19.69 4.23
C GLU A 216 -31.45 18.62 4.06
N VAL A 217 -32.70 19.00 3.84
CA VAL A 217 -33.80 18.05 3.59
C VAL A 217 -33.51 17.23 2.32
N THR A 218 -33.09 17.90 1.24
CA THR A 218 -32.74 17.23 -0.03
C THR A 218 -31.62 16.21 0.18
N PHE A 219 -30.54 16.61 0.85
CA PHE A 219 -29.42 15.72 1.15
C PHE A 219 -29.82 14.53 2.04
N GLN A 220 -30.64 14.75 3.07
CA GLN A 220 -31.10 13.66 3.94
C GLN A 220 -31.97 12.65 3.18
N ASN A 221 -32.85 13.12 2.30
CA ASN A 221 -33.66 12.25 1.46
C ASN A 221 -32.79 11.38 0.52
N MET A 222 -31.82 11.99 -0.16
CA MET A 222 -30.87 11.26 -1.02
C MET A 222 -30.01 10.27 -0.22
N LYS A 223 -29.50 10.69 0.94
CA LYS A 223 -28.69 9.85 1.83
C LYS A 223 -29.49 8.67 2.40
N ALA A 224 -30.77 8.88 2.73
CA ALA A 224 -31.66 7.81 3.19
C ALA A 224 -31.90 6.78 2.07
N GLY A 225 -32.15 7.23 0.83
CA GLY A 225 -32.23 6.37 -0.35
C GLY A 225 -30.96 5.53 -0.53
N TYR A 226 -29.78 6.18 -0.50
CA TYR A 226 -28.49 5.50 -0.62
C TYR A 226 -28.23 4.49 0.52
N LYS A 227 -28.49 4.86 1.77
CA LYS A 227 -28.23 3.99 2.95
C LYS A 227 -29.08 2.72 2.91
N ASN A 228 -30.35 2.85 2.53
CA ASN A 228 -31.27 1.72 2.51
C ASN A 228 -31.04 0.79 1.31
N GLY A 229 -30.19 1.18 0.35
CA GLY A 229 -30.09 0.48 -0.94
C GLY A 229 -31.36 0.66 -1.78
N TRP A 230 -32.17 1.69 -1.46
CA TRP A 230 -33.48 2.01 -2.05
C TRP A 230 -33.36 3.11 -3.10
N ILE A 231 -32.19 3.27 -3.70
CA ILE A 231 -32.15 3.84 -5.05
C ILE A 231 -32.32 2.64 -5.97
N ASN A 232 -33.53 2.09 -5.94
CA ASN A 232 -33.94 1.12 -6.94
C ASN A 232 -34.06 1.90 -8.24
N LEU A 233 -33.64 1.31 -9.33
CA LEU A 233 -33.56 1.96 -10.64
C LEU A 233 -34.93 2.53 -11.07
N GLU A 234 -36.01 1.94 -10.56
CA GLU A 234 -37.40 2.43 -10.71
C GLU A 234 -37.74 3.71 -9.93
N ASP A 235 -37.14 3.96 -8.76
CA ASP A 235 -37.40 5.19 -7.99
C ASP A 235 -36.65 6.39 -8.58
N VAL A 236 -35.45 6.16 -9.14
CA VAL A 236 -34.72 7.15 -9.94
C VAL A 236 -35.49 7.47 -11.22
N LYS A 237 -36.02 6.44 -11.88
CA LYS A 237 -36.91 6.57 -13.02
C LYS A 237 -38.15 7.39 -12.65
N ALA A 238 -38.80 7.09 -11.53
CA ALA A 238 -39.97 7.82 -11.05
C ALA A 238 -39.65 9.30 -10.79
N GLN A 239 -38.54 9.61 -10.12
CA GLN A 239 -38.14 10.99 -9.87
C GLN A 239 -37.81 11.74 -11.17
N LEU A 240 -36.93 11.19 -12.02
CA LEU A 240 -36.48 11.88 -13.23
C LEU A 240 -37.58 12.01 -14.28
N VAL A 241 -38.41 10.97 -14.45
CA VAL A 241 -39.48 10.98 -15.45
C VAL A 241 -40.70 11.74 -14.96
N THR A 242 -41.11 11.54 -13.70
CA THR A 242 -42.38 12.07 -13.19
C THR A 242 -42.23 13.45 -12.56
N VAL A 243 -41.14 13.70 -11.84
CA VAL A 243 -40.92 14.99 -11.15
C VAL A 243 -40.16 15.96 -12.05
N ASP A 244 -39.10 15.49 -12.70
CA ASP A 244 -38.22 16.34 -13.50
C ASP A 244 -38.55 16.37 -15.01
N GLY A 245 -39.56 15.61 -15.43
CA GLY A 245 -40.11 15.63 -16.80
C GLY A 245 -39.20 15.02 -17.87
N MET A 246 -38.22 14.21 -17.48
CA MET A 246 -37.35 13.49 -18.42
C MET A 246 -38.15 12.47 -19.22
N LYS A 247 -37.91 12.39 -20.54
CA LYS A 247 -38.53 11.34 -21.36
C LYS A 247 -37.98 9.97 -20.98
N GLU A 248 -38.89 9.02 -20.77
CA GLU A 248 -38.57 7.64 -20.36
C GLU A 248 -37.54 6.96 -21.28
N GLU A 249 -37.64 7.18 -22.60
CA GLU A 249 -36.73 6.66 -23.62
C GLU A 249 -35.26 7.10 -23.39
N ARG A 250 -35.05 8.33 -22.91
CA ARG A 250 -33.72 8.88 -22.65
C ARG A 250 -33.09 8.31 -21.38
N PHE A 251 -33.92 7.93 -20.40
CA PHE A 251 -33.47 7.25 -19.20
C PHE A 251 -32.96 5.84 -19.52
N GLU A 252 -33.69 5.08 -20.35
CA GLU A 252 -33.29 3.73 -20.78
C GLU A 252 -31.99 3.74 -21.62
N GLU A 253 -31.79 4.78 -22.45
CA GLU A 253 -30.55 4.97 -23.24
C GLU A 253 -29.31 5.21 -22.35
N LEU A 254 -29.46 5.99 -21.28
CA LEU A 254 -28.41 6.23 -20.28
C LEU A 254 -28.09 4.96 -19.48
N LEU A 255 -29.09 4.11 -19.23
CA LEU A 255 -28.91 2.87 -18.50
C LEU A 255 -28.07 1.85 -19.28
N GLN A 256 -28.41 1.66 -20.56
CA GLN A 256 -27.75 0.69 -21.42
C GLN A 256 -26.30 1.06 -21.74
N THR A 257 -25.98 2.36 -21.73
CA THR A 257 -24.62 2.84 -21.99
C THR A 257 -23.70 2.74 -20.77
N LYS A 258 -24.22 2.63 -19.54
CA LYS A 258 -23.41 2.68 -18.31
C LYS A 258 -23.29 1.39 -17.49
N ILE A 259 -24.22 0.44 -17.56
CA ILE A 259 -24.31 -0.65 -16.57
C ILE A 259 -23.78 -2.02 -17.07
N LYS A 260 -23.40 -2.18 -18.34
CA LYS A 260 -23.08 -3.50 -18.89
C LYS A 260 -21.60 -3.90 -18.75
N ALA A 261 -21.15 -4.22 -17.53
CA ALA A 261 -20.10 -5.22 -17.24
C ALA A 261 -19.78 -5.32 -15.74
N VAL A 262 -20.57 -6.06 -14.96
CA VAL A 262 -20.10 -6.56 -13.65
C VAL A 262 -20.44 -8.05 -13.58
N GLN A 263 -19.38 -8.86 -13.69
CA GLN A 263 -19.42 -10.31 -13.64
C GLN A 263 -19.46 -10.82 -12.19
N GLU A 264 -20.02 -12.01 -12.04
CA GLU A 264 -20.40 -12.69 -10.81
C GLU A 264 -19.25 -13.14 -9.90
N GLU A 265 -19.59 -13.17 -8.60
CA GLU A 265 -19.04 -13.93 -7.47
C GLU A 265 -17.52 -13.96 -7.21
N ARG A 266 -17.14 -13.45 -6.03
CA ARG A 266 -16.18 -14.16 -5.16
C ARG A 266 -16.39 -13.86 -3.68
N VAL A 267 -16.49 -14.96 -2.92
CA VAL A 267 -16.76 -15.04 -1.49
C VAL A 267 -15.51 -14.75 -0.66
N ALA A 268 -15.70 -13.87 0.33
CA ALA A 268 -15.08 -13.73 1.65
C ALA A 268 -13.58 -14.04 1.87
N SER A 269 -12.83 -13.03 2.32
CA SER A 269 -12.06 -13.19 3.56
C SER A 269 -11.92 -11.86 4.30
N THR A 270 -12.24 -11.91 5.58
CA THR A 270 -12.31 -10.82 6.56
C THR A 270 -10.96 -10.18 6.83
N THR A 271 -10.84 -8.88 6.53
CA THR A 271 -10.53 -7.77 7.48
C THR A 271 -10.26 -6.50 6.68
N ALA A 272 -11.21 -5.57 6.68
CA ALA A 272 -11.29 -4.47 5.71
C ALA A 272 -10.20 -3.39 5.83
N LEU A 273 -9.48 -3.31 6.94
CA LEU A 273 -8.46 -2.28 7.16
C LEU A 273 -7.07 -2.85 6.93
N THR A 274 -6.37 -2.46 5.87
CA THR A 274 -4.96 -2.84 5.69
C THR A 274 -4.08 -2.24 6.80
N ARG A 275 -2.94 -2.87 7.12
CA ARG A 275 -1.97 -2.35 8.11
C ARG A 275 -1.67 -0.86 7.87
N SER A 276 -1.44 -0.47 6.61
CA SER A 276 -1.13 0.92 6.26
C SER A 276 -2.29 1.90 6.54
N LEU A 277 -3.54 1.47 6.43
CA LEU A 277 -4.70 2.30 6.76
C LEU A 277 -4.90 2.46 8.27
N ILE A 278 -4.67 1.37 9.04
CA ILE A 278 -4.69 1.40 10.51
C ILE A 278 -3.66 2.43 11.00
N ILE A 279 -2.44 2.39 10.47
CA ILE A 279 -1.36 3.31 10.80
C ILE A 279 -1.65 4.76 10.35
N LYS A 280 -2.21 4.95 9.15
CA LYS A 280 -2.62 6.29 8.69
C LYS A 280 -3.71 6.92 9.57
N GLY A 281 -4.67 6.13 10.05
CA GLY A 281 -5.71 6.59 10.95
C GLY A 281 -5.14 7.10 12.28
N ALA A 282 -4.16 6.39 12.81
CA ALA A 282 -3.48 6.76 14.05
C ALA A 282 -2.53 7.96 13.89
N LYS A 283 -1.92 8.15 12.70
CA LYS A 283 -1.05 9.31 12.37
C LYS A 283 -1.78 10.62 12.04
N ALA A 284 -3.11 10.59 11.86
CA ALA A 284 -3.85 11.78 11.51
C ALA A 284 -3.71 12.89 12.57
N VAL A 285 -3.89 14.16 12.20
CA VAL A 285 -3.90 15.30 13.13
C VAL A 285 -5.25 16.00 13.02
N PRO A 286 -6.16 15.86 14.00
CA PRO A 286 -6.02 15.03 15.21
C PRO A 286 -6.09 13.51 14.91
N PRO A 287 -5.53 12.66 15.79
CA PRO A 287 -5.56 11.20 15.62
C PRO A 287 -7.00 10.70 15.50
N LYS A 288 -7.26 9.84 14.51
CA LYS A 288 -8.59 9.24 14.30
C LYS A 288 -8.75 7.89 15.00
N LEU A 289 -7.65 7.29 15.44
CA LEU A 289 -7.61 6.06 16.24
C LEU A 289 -6.76 6.32 17.47
N THR A 290 -7.20 5.84 18.64
CA THR A 290 -6.36 5.82 19.83
C THR A 290 -5.26 4.78 19.71
N ARG A 291 -4.27 4.83 20.60
CA ARG A 291 -3.23 3.79 20.69
C ARG A 291 -3.84 2.40 20.89
N GLU A 292 -4.78 2.27 21.83
CA GLU A 292 -5.45 1.00 22.13
C GLU A 292 -6.23 0.48 20.91
N GLU A 293 -7.03 1.33 20.26
CA GLU A 293 -7.79 0.96 19.06
C GLU A 293 -6.88 0.52 17.91
N THR A 294 -5.73 1.17 17.75
CA THR A 294 -4.77 0.83 16.69
C THR A 294 -4.11 -0.52 16.97
N ILE A 295 -3.74 -0.81 18.22
CA ILE A 295 -3.17 -2.10 18.64
C ILE A 295 -4.20 -3.22 18.43
N GLU A 296 -5.46 -3.03 18.86
CA GLU A 296 -6.53 -4.01 18.67
C GLU A 296 -6.79 -4.32 17.19
N LEU A 297 -6.81 -3.28 16.34
CA LEU A 297 -6.98 -3.45 14.89
C LEU A 297 -5.82 -4.19 14.23
N LEU A 298 -4.59 -3.99 14.71
CA LEU A 298 -3.43 -4.77 14.28
C LEU A 298 -3.54 -6.22 14.78
N MET A 299 -4.00 -6.45 16.00
CA MET A 299 -4.19 -7.83 16.50
C MET A 299 -5.22 -8.62 15.68
N LEU A 300 -6.28 -7.96 15.21
CA LEU A 300 -7.24 -8.54 14.26
C LEU A 300 -6.62 -8.90 12.89
N LYS A 301 -5.40 -8.43 12.60
CA LYS A 301 -4.61 -8.78 11.41
C LYS A 301 -3.61 -9.90 11.65
N ASN A 302 -3.80 -10.68 12.72
CA ASN A 302 -2.90 -11.74 13.15
C ASN A 302 -1.50 -11.25 13.56
N TYR A 303 -1.36 -9.97 13.91
CA TYR A 303 -0.21 -9.53 14.71
C TYR A 303 -0.46 -9.92 16.16
N ASP A 304 0.55 -10.39 16.87
CA ASP A 304 0.40 -10.50 18.32
C ASP A 304 0.37 -9.10 18.97
N LYS A 305 0.01 -9.03 20.26
CA LYS A 305 -0.12 -7.76 20.98
C LYS A 305 1.17 -6.94 20.94
N TRP A 306 2.33 -7.60 21.02
CA TRP A 306 3.63 -6.96 21.07
C TRP A 306 4.10 -6.51 19.68
N GLU A 307 3.88 -7.31 18.65
CA GLU A 307 4.07 -6.92 17.25
C GLU A 307 3.24 -5.67 16.92
N ALA A 308 1.98 -5.65 17.36
CA ALA A 308 1.08 -4.51 17.17
C ALA A 308 1.57 -3.24 17.89
N GLU A 309 2.03 -3.36 19.14
CA GLU A 309 2.65 -2.27 19.90
C GLU A 309 3.92 -1.75 19.23
N TYR A 310 4.81 -2.65 18.80
CA TYR A 310 6.04 -2.29 18.09
C TYR A 310 5.78 -1.56 16.78
N ILE A 311 4.83 -2.05 15.97
CA ILE A 311 4.42 -1.42 14.72
C ILE A 311 3.85 -0.02 15.00
N TYR A 312 3.02 0.13 16.02
CA TYR A 312 2.48 1.43 16.43
C TYR A 312 3.60 2.40 16.83
N ASP A 313 4.52 1.96 17.69
CA ASP A 313 5.57 2.80 18.27
C ASP A 313 6.65 3.21 17.24
N ILE A 314 6.79 2.46 16.15
CA ILE A 314 7.65 2.87 15.02
C ILE A 314 6.88 3.72 14.04
N GLU A 315 5.72 3.24 13.62
CA GLU A 315 5.05 3.78 12.44
C GLU A 315 4.01 4.84 12.75
N VAL A 316 3.53 5.03 13.98
CA VAL A 316 2.48 6.00 14.32
C VAL A 316 3.02 7.18 15.09
N THR A 317 3.61 6.92 16.26
CA THR A 317 4.36 7.93 17.02
C THR A 317 5.53 8.45 16.21
N GLY A 318 5.87 7.74 15.11
CA GLY A 318 6.84 8.12 14.11
C GLY A 318 8.14 8.32 14.82
N ALA A 319 8.66 7.26 15.46
CA ALA A 319 9.80 7.31 16.35
C ALA A 319 10.77 8.40 15.89
N ALA A 320 10.67 9.57 16.53
CA ALA A 320 11.85 10.39 16.71
C ALA A 320 12.89 9.40 17.22
N SER A 321 14.06 9.34 16.58
CA SER A 321 15.14 8.45 17.01
C SER A 321 15.15 8.39 18.53
N PRO A 322 15.04 7.20 19.14
CA PRO A 322 14.82 7.07 20.58
C PRO A 322 15.70 8.07 21.33
N GLU A 323 15.04 8.96 22.07
CA GLU A 323 15.69 10.14 22.65
C GLU A 323 16.65 9.73 23.77
N THR A 324 16.42 8.53 24.32
CA THR A 324 17.21 7.96 25.39
C THR A 324 17.72 6.54 25.05
N PRO A 325 18.88 6.13 25.60
CA PRO A 325 19.39 4.76 25.44
C PRO A 325 18.42 3.67 25.91
N MET A 326 17.61 3.92 26.95
CA MET A 326 16.64 2.94 27.44
C MET A 326 15.43 2.79 26.53
N GLU A 327 14.96 3.85 25.86
CA GLU A 327 13.94 3.74 24.83
C GLU A 327 14.44 2.95 23.62
N TYR A 328 15.70 3.16 23.22
CA TYR A 328 16.30 2.32 22.17
C TYR A 328 16.37 0.85 22.60
N ARG A 329 16.74 0.59 23.87
CA ARG A 329 16.74 -0.77 24.41
C ARG A 329 15.34 -1.38 24.43
N GLN A 330 14.31 -0.63 24.84
CA GLN A 330 12.92 -1.09 24.82
C GLN A 330 12.47 -1.43 23.40
N LEU A 331 12.86 -0.63 22.41
CA LEU A 331 12.60 -0.91 20.99
C LEU A 331 13.28 -2.20 20.51
N VAL A 332 14.52 -2.44 20.94
CA VAL A 332 15.25 -3.67 20.60
C VAL A 332 14.64 -4.90 21.29
N GLU A 333 14.29 -4.80 22.57
CA GLU A 333 13.70 -5.91 23.32
C GLU A 333 12.28 -6.25 22.84
N SER A 334 11.47 -5.25 22.47
CA SER A 334 10.16 -5.46 21.82
C SER A 334 10.29 -6.13 20.44
N TYR A 335 11.28 -5.74 19.63
CA TYR A 335 11.58 -6.44 18.38
C TYR A 335 11.98 -7.89 18.63
N ARG A 336 12.89 -8.15 19.59
CA ARG A 336 13.31 -9.51 19.94
C ARG A 336 12.13 -10.38 20.34
N HIS A 337 11.24 -9.83 21.16
CA HIS A 337 10.01 -10.53 21.55
C HIS A 337 9.12 -10.85 20.34
N ALA A 338 8.86 -9.87 19.48
CA ALA A 338 8.06 -10.04 18.26
C ALA A 338 8.58 -11.15 17.33
N VAL A 339 9.90 -11.34 17.25
CA VAL A 339 10.49 -12.42 16.43
C VAL A 339 10.68 -13.74 17.20
N GLY A 340 10.11 -13.87 18.39
CA GLY A 340 10.18 -15.09 19.22
C GLY A 340 11.55 -15.38 19.82
N LEU A 341 12.41 -14.36 19.98
CA LEU A 341 13.69 -14.48 20.69
C LEU A 341 13.51 -14.18 22.18
N ASP A 342 14.39 -14.74 23.01
CA ASP A 342 14.49 -14.35 24.42
C ASP A 342 14.68 -12.83 24.53
N PHE A 343 13.87 -12.19 25.36
CA PHE A 343 13.87 -10.75 25.59
C PHE A 343 13.86 -10.45 27.09
N LYS A 344 14.20 -9.22 27.44
CA LYS A 344 14.10 -8.71 28.81
C LYS A 344 13.20 -7.49 28.82
N GLU A 345 12.09 -7.59 29.54
CA GLU A 345 11.19 -6.46 29.75
C GLU A 345 11.93 -5.30 30.43
N VAL A 346 11.77 -4.10 29.89
CA VAL A 346 12.35 -2.88 30.46
C VAL A 346 11.32 -2.29 31.41
N PRO A 347 11.61 -2.16 32.72
CA PRO A 347 10.66 -1.60 33.67
C PRO A 347 10.25 -0.16 33.30
N PRO A 348 8.95 0.20 33.38
CA PRO A 348 8.48 1.57 33.11
C PRO A 348 9.21 2.64 33.94
N GLU A 349 9.51 2.34 35.19
CA GLU A 349 10.19 3.26 36.12
C GLU A 349 11.62 3.56 35.63
N LEU A 350 12.27 2.59 34.99
CA LEU A 350 13.61 2.76 34.43
C LEU A 350 13.61 3.65 33.19
N LEU A 351 12.54 3.62 32.39
CA LEU A 351 12.34 4.50 31.23
C LEU A 351 12.10 5.95 31.67
N GLU A 352 11.23 6.15 32.67
CA GLU A 352 10.97 7.48 33.24
C GLU A 352 12.24 8.08 33.85
N ALA A 353 13.03 7.28 34.57
CA ALA A 353 14.31 7.70 35.13
C ALA A 353 15.32 8.11 34.03
N ASP A 354 15.37 7.40 32.90
CA ASP A 354 16.26 7.75 31.79
C ASP A 354 15.83 9.05 31.09
N ARG A 355 14.52 9.22 30.83
CA ARG A 355 13.95 10.46 30.29
C ARG A 355 14.30 11.66 31.15
N LYS A 356 14.04 11.56 32.46
CA LYS A 356 14.37 12.61 33.43
C LYS A 356 15.85 12.97 33.41
N ARG A 357 16.74 11.97 33.31
CA ARG A 357 18.19 12.19 33.20
C ARG A 357 18.56 12.89 31.89
N SER A 358 17.99 12.45 30.76
CA SER A 358 18.26 13.04 29.44
C SER A 358 17.81 14.50 29.39
N ASP A 359 16.60 14.79 29.86
CA ASP A 359 16.07 16.15 29.97
C ASP A 359 16.97 17.06 30.80
N LEU A 360 17.45 16.58 31.95
CA LEU A 360 18.37 17.33 32.81
C LEU A 360 19.71 17.60 32.12
N ARG A 361 20.23 16.65 31.33
CA ARG A 361 21.46 16.87 30.53
C ARG A 361 21.27 17.94 29.47
N ILE A 362 20.13 17.92 28.76
CA ILE A 362 19.80 18.93 27.74
C ILE A 362 19.68 20.32 28.40
N LYS A 363 18.90 20.42 29.48
CA LYS A 363 18.75 21.67 30.24
C LYS A 363 20.08 22.19 30.78
N LEU A 364 20.90 21.31 31.35
CA LEU A 364 22.22 21.68 31.86
C LEU A 364 23.16 22.15 30.76
N ALA A 365 23.17 21.50 29.60
CA ALA A 365 23.98 21.90 28.46
C ALA A 365 23.57 23.29 27.94
N ASP A 366 22.28 23.54 27.80
CA ASP A 366 21.73 24.85 27.41
C ASP A 366 22.04 25.94 28.45
N ALA A 367 21.81 25.67 29.74
CA ALA A 367 22.12 26.59 30.84
C ALA A 367 23.62 26.94 30.90
N ARG A 368 24.51 25.96 30.71
CA ARG A 368 25.96 26.18 30.60
C ARG A 368 26.32 27.04 29.39
N SER A 369 25.67 26.82 28.24
CA SER A 369 25.92 27.61 27.03
C SER A 369 25.57 29.09 27.20
N ARG A 370 24.60 29.40 28.07
CA ARG A 370 24.12 30.75 28.38
C ARG A 370 24.68 31.32 29.68
N ALA A 371 25.59 30.60 30.36
CA ALA A 371 26.13 30.95 31.68
C ALA A 371 25.04 31.30 32.72
N ALA A 372 23.94 30.53 32.71
CA ALA A 372 22.80 30.77 33.58
C ALA A 372 23.12 30.49 35.07
N PRO A 373 22.52 31.24 36.02
CA PRO A 373 22.78 31.06 37.45
C PRO A 373 22.25 29.73 38.03
N GLU A 374 21.36 29.05 37.32
CA GLU A 374 20.74 27.77 37.70
C GLU A 374 21.63 26.53 37.46
N VAL A 375 22.83 26.70 36.89
CA VAL A 375 23.75 25.60 36.58
C VAL A 375 24.04 24.71 37.81
N PRO A 376 24.38 25.22 39.01
CA PRO A 376 24.66 24.37 40.17
C PRO A 376 23.45 23.53 40.63
N GLU A 377 22.23 24.06 40.48
CA GLU A 377 21.00 23.35 40.85
C GLU A 377 20.73 22.20 39.88
N LEU A 378 20.88 22.44 38.57
CA LEU A 378 20.74 21.42 37.54
C LEU A 378 21.80 20.32 37.64
N GLU A 379 23.02 20.65 38.05
CA GLU A 379 24.09 19.67 38.32
C GLU A 379 23.73 18.73 39.47
N ALA A 380 23.29 19.28 40.61
CA ALA A 380 22.85 18.48 41.75
C ALA A 380 21.64 17.60 41.41
N ALA A 381 20.66 18.14 40.66
CA ALA A 381 19.51 17.38 40.21
C ALA A 381 19.87 16.23 39.26
N LEU A 382 20.82 16.47 38.35
CA LEU A 382 21.33 15.44 37.44
C LEU A 382 22.07 14.33 38.19
N GLU A 383 22.88 14.67 39.20
CA GLU A 383 23.59 13.69 40.03
C GLU A 383 22.61 12.75 40.75
N ILE A 384 21.56 13.31 41.37
CA ILE A 384 20.51 12.51 42.03
C ILE A 384 19.81 11.59 41.03
N ALA A 385 19.48 12.10 39.83
CA ALA A 385 18.84 11.32 38.77
C ALA A 385 19.76 10.19 38.26
N GLU A 386 21.07 10.44 38.13
CA GLU A 386 22.04 9.44 37.72
C GLU A 386 22.18 8.32 38.74
N VAL A 387 22.31 8.65 40.04
CA VAL A 387 22.36 7.65 41.12
C VAL A 387 21.08 6.81 41.15
N THR A 388 19.92 7.46 41.04
CA THR A 388 18.62 6.77 41.01
C THR A 388 18.54 5.79 39.84
N PHE A 389 18.93 6.23 38.63
CA PHE A 389 18.95 5.39 37.43
C PHE A 389 19.90 4.19 37.57
N GLN A 390 21.10 4.39 38.14
CA GLN A 390 22.05 3.28 38.32
C GLN A 390 21.56 2.25 39.33
N ASN A 391 20.93 2.69 40.42
CA ASN A 391 20.35 1.79 41.42
C ASN A 391 19.22 0.94 40.80
N MET A 392 18.36 1.54 39.98
CA MET A 392 17.30 0.82 39.26
C MET A 392 17.83 -0.14 38.19
N LYS A 393 18.97 0.17 37.57
CA LYS A 393 19.60 -0.69 36.56
C LYS A 393 20.31 -1.91 37.18
N ALA A 394 20.75 -1.79 38.43
CA ALA A 394 21.50 -2.83 39.13
C ALA A 394 20.60 -3.84 39.86
N GLY A 395 19.38 -3.44 40.23
CA GLY A 395 18.31 -4.34 40.68
C GLY A 395 17.63 -5.02 39.52
#